data_AF-S4PRC0-F1
#
_entry.id   AF-S4PRC0-F1
#
_cell.length_a   1.000
_cell.length_b   1.000
_cell.length_c   1.000
_cell.angle_alpha   90.00
_cell.angle_beta   90.00
_cell.angle_gamma   90.00
#
_symmetry.space_group_name_H-M   'P 1'
#
loop_
_entity.id
_entity.type
_entity.pdbx_description
1 polymer ?
#
loop_
_entity_poly.entity_id
_entity_poly.type
_entity_poly.pdbx_seq_one_letter_code
_entity_poly.pdbx_strand_id
1 'polypeptide(L)'
;MCPKPNDTQTELSKSSYVEELPDNVPGLFTALTSDPDPQQRWLSITYPVDIDLSAYRPNPELVYHLQSVEQESEPVSRDIVTFNCTVAYMSQCMSCDKCRASCRSMGSNSFRWFHDGCCECVGDKCLYYGITESRCLACPGGKETPEGAITDDLSYDDLDYGEEVDAQSV
;
A
#
# COMPACT_ATOMS: atom_id res chain seq x y z
N MET A 1 -6.43 0.57 -33.43
CA MET A 1 -4.98 0.87 -33.45
C MET A 1 -4.69 1.73 -32.23
N CYS A 2 -4.05 1.17 -31.21
CA CYS A 2 -3.56 1.96 -30.08
C CYS A 2 -2.25 2.65 -30.50
N PRO A 3 -2.07 3.95 -30.22
CA PRO A 3 -0.81 4.64 -30.51
C PRO A 3 0.33 4.08 -29.63
N LYS A 4 1.56 4.06 -30.17
CA LYS A 4 2.75 3.60 -29.47
C LYS A 4 3.01 4.47 -28.23
N PRO A 5 3.35 3.87 -27.07
CA PRO A 5 3.69 4.65 -25.89
C PRO A 5 5.00 5.41 -26.13
N ASN A 6 4.98 6.70 -25.80
CA ASN A 6 6.16 7.55 -25.78
C ASN A 6 6.85 7.32 -24.43
N ASP A 7 8.05 6.74 -24.46
CA ASP A 7 8.82 6.36 -23.26
C ASP A 7 9.48 7.61 -22.64
N THR A 8 8.63 8.48 -22.12
CA THR A 8 9.02 9.53 -21.19
C THR A 8 8.76 8.96 -19.81
N GLN A 9 9.80 8.46 -19.13
CA GLN A 9 9.81 8.19 -17.70
C GLN A 9 9.68 9.51 -16.92
N THR A 10 8.54 10.17 -17.08
CA THR A 10 8.12 11.19 -16.13
C THR A 10 7.62 10.40 -14.94
N GLU A 11 8.33 10.42 -13.81
CA GLU A 11 7.82 9.84 -12.57
C GLU A 11 6.39 10.36 -12.38
N LEU A 12 5.40 9.46 -12.54
CA LEU A 12 4.00 9.77 -12.34
C LEU A 12 3.89 10.43 -10.96
N SER A 13 3.31 11.63 -10.93
CA SER A 13 3.45 12.54 -9.79
C SER A 13 3.13 11.83 -8.47
N LYS A 14 3.92 12.12 -7.42
CA LYS A 14 3.71 11.67 -6.03
C LYS A 14 2.37 12.13 -5.41
N SER A 15 1.47 12.70 -6.19
CA SER A 15 0.13 13.08 -5.76
C SER A 15 -0.79 11.86 -5.70
N SER A 16 -1.79 11.93 -4.85
CA SER A 16 -2.86 10.92 -4.79
C SER A 16 -4.17 11.62 -4.46
N TYR A 17 -5.27 11.02 -4.87
CA TYR A 17 -6.61 11.42 -4.50
C TYR A 17 -7.07 10.62 -3.29
N VAL A 18 -7.73 11.27 -2.34
CA VAL A 18 -8.22 10.65 -1.10
C VAL A 18 -9.66 11.07 -0.87
N GLU A 19 -10.49 10.12 -0.44
CA GLU A 19 -11.88 10.37 -0.06
C GLU A 19 -12.32 9.42 1.05
N GLU A 20 -13.11 9.96 1.98
CA GLU A 20 -13.78 9.19 3.04
C GLU A 20 -15.06 8.53 2.52
N LEU A 21 -15.31 7.29 2.97
CA LEU A 21 -16.48 6.52 2.58
C LEU A 21 -17.51 6.58 3.72
N PRO A 22 -18.67 7.23 3.52
CA PRO A 22 -19.68 7.37 4.59
C PRO A 22 -20.37 6.04 4.93
N ASP A 23 -20.48 5.14 3.95
CA ASP A 23 -21.13 3.82 4.10
C ASP A 23 -20.11 2.72 4.46
N ASN A 24 -19.13 3.04 5.31
CA ASN A 24 -18.10 2.09 5.71
C ASN A 24 -18.64 0.98 6.62
N VAL A 25 -18.00 -0.18 6.58
CA VAL A 25 -18.35 -1.36 7.39
C VAL A 25 -17.06 -1.93 8.00
N PRO A 26 -16.52 -1.33 9.07
CA PRO A 26 -15.19 -1.65 9.58
C PRO A 26 -14.99 -3.14 9.89
N GLY A 27 -16.02 -3.80 10.45
CA GLY A 27 -15.96 -5.23 10.75
C GLY A 27 -15.79 -6.12 9.50
N LEU A 28 -16.37 -5.74 8.36
CA LEU A 28 -16.17 -6.44 7.09
C LEU A 28 -14.74 -6.26 6.58
N PHE A 29 -14.25 -5.03 6.63
CA PHE A 29 -12.88 -4.72 6.20
C PHE A 29 -11.86 -5.50 7.03
N THR A 30 -12.00 -5.51 8.36
CA THR A 30 -11.15 -6.30 9.25
C THR A 30 -11.21 -7.79 8.92
N ALA A 31 -12.39 -8.36 8.69
CA ALA A 31 -12.53 -9.77 8.37
C ALA A 31 -11.90 -10.16 7.02
N LEU A 32 -11.92 -9.27 6.02
CA LEU A 32 -11.32 -9.50 4.71
C LEU A 32 -9.79 -9.31 4.69
N THR A 33 -9.25 -8.59 5.68
CA THR A 33 -7.83 -8.20 5.72
C THR A 33 -7.06 -8.83 6.89
N SER A 34 -7.71 -9.68 7.69
CA SER A 34 -7.08 -10.41 8.80
C SER A 34 -6.03 -11.41 8.29
N ASP A 35 -6.33 -12.07 7.17
CA ASP A 35 -5.52 -13.09 6.55
C ASP A 35 -5.21 -12.71 5.10
N PRO A 36 -4.05 -13.11 4.54
CA PRO A 36 -3.74 -12.86 3.14
C PRO A 36 -4.78 -13.47 2.20
N ASP A 37 -5.24 -12.71 1.18
CA ASP A 37 -6.19 -13.22 0.18
C ASP A 37 -5.55 -14.36 -0.63
N PRO A 38 -6.11 -15.59 -0.62
CA PRO A 38 -5.52 -16.74 -1.31
C PRO A 38 -5.43 -16.59 -2.83
N GLN A 39 -6.18 -15.65 -3.41
CA GLN A 39 -6.19 -15.35 -4.84
C GLN A 39 -5.36 -14.10 -5.17
N GLN A 40 -4.68 -13.52 -4.18
CA GLN A 40 -3.91 -12.28 -4.31
C GLN A 40 -4.69 -11.18 -5.05
N ARG A 41 -5.98 -11.05 -4.78
CA ARG A 41 -6.82 -9.96 -5.34
C ARG A 41 -6.47 -8.61 -4.73
N TRP A 42 -6.00 -8.64 -3.48
CA TRP A 42 -5.43 -7.49 -2.80
C TRP A 42 -4.26 -7.93 -1.90
N LEU A 43 -3.40 -6.96 -1.58
CA LEU A 43 -2.30 -7.08 -0.63
C LEU A 43 -2.66 -6.29 0.64
N SER A 44 -2.85 -6.99 1.76
CA SER A 44 -3.08 -6.36 3.06
C SER A 44 -1.77 -6.07 3.78
N ILE A 45 -1.63 -4.84 4.30
CA ILE A 45 -0.50 -4.40 5.10
C ILE A 45 -1.03 -3.85 6.41
N THR A 46 -0.50 -4.35 7.52
CA THR A 46 -0.85 -3.88 8.86
C THR A 46 0.39 -3.37 9.56
N TYR A 47 0.33 -2.17 10.14
CA TYR A 47 1.43 -1.55 10.87
C TYR A 47 0.94 -0.82 12.12
N PRO A 48 1.75 -0.74 13.19
CA PRO A 48 1.40 -0.03 14.40
C PRO A 48 1.43 1.48 14.17
N VAL A 49 0.47 2.19 14.77
CA VAL A 49 0.33 3.65 14.75
C VAL A 49 0.14 4.13 16.17
N ASP A 50 1.04 5.01 16.61
CA ASP A 50 1.03 5.58 17.95
C ASP A 50 0.25 6.90 17.95
N ILE A 51 -0.73 7.02 18.85
CA ILE A 51 -1.50 8.23 19.09
C ILE A 51 -1.11 8.80 20.45
N ASP A 52 -0.60 10.03 20.47
CA ASP A 52 -0.36 10.77 21.70
C ASP A 52 -1.65 11.43 22.19
N LEU A 53 -2.25 10.88 23.25
CA LEU A 53 -3.47 11.39 23.86
C LEU A 53 -3.24 12.68 24.66
N SER A 54 -1.98 13.04 24.97
CA SER A 54 -1.68 14.27 25.69
C SER A 54 -2.12 15.51 24.89
N ALA A 55 -2.12 15.43 23.56
CA ALA A 55 -2.60 16.48 22.66
C ALA A 55 -4.12 16.75 22.77
N TYR A 56 -4.89 15.80 23.32
CA TYR A 56 -6.34 15.91 23.48
C TYR A 56 -6.76 16.21 24.93
N ARG A 57 -5.80 16.33 25.85
CA ARG A 57 -6.12 16.77 27.21
C ARG A 57 -6.48 18.25 27.19
N PRO A 58 -7.66 18.65 27.71
CA PRO A 58 -7.92 20.05 27.98
C PRO A 58 -6.84 20.56 28.94
N ASN A 59 -6.16 21.63 28.57
CA ASN A 59 -5.05 22.21 29.33
C ASN A 59 -5.51 22.42 30.78
N PRO A 60 -4.99 21.67 31.77
CA PRO A 60 -5.24 22.05 33.15
C PRO A 60 -4.59 23.43 33.33
N GLU A 61 -5.34 24.40 33.85
CA GLU A 61 -4.87 25.75 34.11
C GLU A 61 -3.43 25.70 34.64
N LEU A 62 -2.52 26.43 33.96
CA LEU A 62 -1.09 26.52 34.29
C LEU A 62 -0.92 27.09 35.71
N VAL A 63 -1.02 26.23 36.71
CA VAL A 63 -0.62 26.53 38.08
C VAL A 63 0.88 26.25 38.17
N TYR A 64 1.68 27.31 38.08
CA TYR A 64 3.13 27.22 38.31
C TYR A 64 3.38 26.87 39.78
N HIS A 65 3.61 25.58 40.07
CA HIS A 65 4.18 25.16 41.34
C HIS A 65 5.71 25.14 41.22
N LEU A 66 6.37 26.05 41.94
CA LEU A 66 7.82 26.01 42.16
C LEU A 66 8.15 24.76 43.01
N GLN A 67 8.57 23.68 42.37
CA GLN A 67 9.06 22.48 43.06
C GLN A 67 10.57 22.58 43.31
N SER A 68 10.95 22.39 44.57
CA SER A 68 12.34 22.30 45.03
C SER A 68 12.99 20.98 44.59
N VAL A 69 14.30 21.05 44.37
CA VAL A 69 15.21 19.96 43.98
C VAL A 69 15.23 18.87 45.07
N GLU A 70 14.30 17.93 45.03
CA GLU A 70 14.33 16.61 45.69
C GLU A 70 12.94 15.96 45.53
N GLN A 71 12.59 15.55 44.31
CA GLN A 71 11.42 14.70 44.11
C GLN A 71 11.74 13.66 43.06
N GLU A 72 11.78 12.39 43.50
CA GLU A 72 11.96 11.22 42.66
C GLU A 72 10.95 11.27 41.51
N SER A 73 11.46 11.13 40.27
CA SER A 73 10.66 11.24 39.07
C SER A 73 9.62 10.11 39.03
N GLU A 74 8.38 10.42 39.41
CA GLU A 74 7.19 9.64 39.09
C GLU A 74 7.25 9.23 37.60
N PRO A 75 6.88 7.99 37.23
CA PRO A 75 6.90 7.57 35.85
C PRO A 75 5.91 8.45 35.08
N VAL A 76 6.44 9.35 34.24
CA VAL A 76 5.67 10.11 33.28
C VAL A 76 4.85 9.11 32.48
N SER A 77 3.56 8.97 32.78
CA SER A 77 2.66 8.08 32.05
C SER A 77 2.61 8.63 30.63
N ARG A 78 3.36 7.99 29.73
CA ARG A 78 3.29 8.34 28.32
C ARG A 78 1.88 7.94 27.89
N ASP A 79 1.02 8.92 27.68
CA ASP A 79 -0.36 8.73 27.23
C ASP A 79 -0.40 8.35 25.74
N ILE A 80 0.46 7.41 25.33
CA ILE A 80 0.59 6.95 23.96
C ILE A 80 -0.23 5.67 23.85
N VAL A 81 -1.19 5.66 22.93
CA VAL A 81 -1.98 4.47 22.61
C VAL A 81 -1.63 4.01 21.20
N THR A 82 -1.18 2.77 21.08
CA THR A 82 -0.86 2.14 19.81
C THR A 82 -2.06 1.39 19.24
N PHE A 83 -2.42 1.67 17.99
CA PHE A 83 -3.41 0.92 17.23
C PHE A 83 -2.77 0.30 15.99
N ASN A 84 -3.33 -0.81 15.50
CA ASN A 84 -2.89 -1.39 14.23
C ASN A 84 -3.72 -0.78 13.09
N CYS A 85 -3.07 -0.02 12.22
CA CYS A 85 -3.65 0.44 10.96
C CYS A 85 -3.49 -0.67 9.93
N THR A 86 -4.59 -1.03 9.27
CA THR A 86 -4.60 -1.97 8.16
C THR A 86 -5.04 -1.27 6.89
N VAL A 87 -4.27 -1.47 5.82
CA VAL A 87 -4.57 -1.00 4.46
C VAL A 87 -4.56 -2.18 3.50
N ALA A 88 -5.34 -2.11 2.43
CA ALA A 88 -5.42 -3.15 1.41
C ALA A 88 -5.20 -2.53 0.03
N TYR A 89 -4.15 -2.96 -0.66
CA TYR A 89 -3.84 -2.54 -2.03
C TYR A 89 -4.45 -3.50 -3.03
N MET A 90 -5.27 -3.01 -3.95
CA MET A 90 -5.77 -3.86 -5.04
C MET A 90 -4.62 -4.28 -5.94
N SER A 91 -4.59 -5.54 -6.35
CA SER A 91 -3.46 -6.04 -7.12
C SER A 91 -3.41 -5.45 -8.54
N GLN A 92 -4.57 -5.23 -9.17
CA GLN A 92 -4.68 -4.64 -10.49
C GLN A 92 -4.93 -3.13 -10.43
N CYS A 93 -4.34 -2.38 -11.36
CA CYS A 93 -4.64 -0.96 -11.51
C CYS A 93 -6.06 -0.74 -11.99
N MET A 94 -6.66 0.34 -11.51
CA MET A 94 -8.04 0.68 -11.85
C MET A 94 -8.25 2.19 -11.85
N SER A 95 -9.37 2.64 -12.42
CA SER A 95 -9.78 4.04 -12.35
C SER A 95 -10.16 4.43 -10.92
N CYS A 96 -10.10 5.72 -10.60
CA CYS A 96 -10.51 6.26 -9.29
C CYS A 96 -11.93 5.82 -8.88
N ASP A 97 -12.90 5.83 -9.81
CA ASP A 97 -14.27 5.39 -9.52
C ASP A 97 -14.38 3.90 -9.20
N LYS A 98 -13.59 3.07 -9.88
CA LYS A 98 -13.51 1.62 -9.59
C LYS A 98 -12.84 1.38 -8.25
N CYS A 99 -11.81 2.18 -7.92
CA CYS A 99 -11.16 2.13 -6.62
C CYS A 99 -12.15 2.44 -5.50
N ARG A 100 -12.87 3.56 -5.60
CA ARG A 100 -13.96 3.95 -4.69
C ARG A 100 -14.97 2.83 -4.50
N ALA A 101 -15.47 2.26 -5.59
CA ALA A 101 -16.46 1.19 -5.54
C ALA A 101 -15.92 -0.09 -4.87
N SER A 102 -14.66 -0.44 -5.13
CA SER A 102 -14.02 -1.64 -4.58
C SER A 102 -13.72 -1.47 -3.08
N CYS A 103 -13.23 -0.31 -2.67
CA CYS A 103 -12.99 -0.02 -1.26
C CYS A 103 -14.30 0.06 -0.45
N ARG A 104 -15.36 0.62 -1.06
CA ARG A 104 -16.70 0.58 -0.48
C ARG A 104 -17.22 -0.85 -0.31
N SER A 105 -17.02 -1.74 -1.30
CA SER A 105 -17.48 -3.13 -1.17
C SER A 105 -16.66 -3.96 -0.18
N MET A 106 -15.40 -3.59 0.07
CA MET A 106 -14.59 -4.15 1.16
C MET A 106 -14.99 -3.61 2.55
N GLY A 107 -15.80 -2.55 2.61
CA GLY A 107 -16.19 -1.91 3.87
C GLY A 107 -15.13 -1.00 4.47
N SER A 108 -14.17 -0.51 3.68
CA SER A 108 -13.10 0.37 4.19
C SER A 108 -13.64 1.74 4.62
N ASN A 109 -12.90 2.42 5.51
CA ASN A 109 -13.27 3.74 6.02
C ASN A 109 -12.99 4.87 5.01
N SER A 110 -11.91 4.73 4.25
CA SER A 110 -11.54 5.65 3.17
C SER A 110 -10.81 4.90 2.07
N PHE A 111 -10.51 5.60 0.98
CA PHE A 111 -9.62 5.09 -0.06
C PHE A 111 -8.65 6.17 -0.53
N ARG A 112 -7.50 5.70 -1.05
CA ARG A 112 -6.52 6.51 -1.76
C ARG A 112 -6.33 5.92 -3.15
N TRP A 113 -6.37 6.79 -4.15
CA TRP A 113 -6.07 6.45 -5.54
C TRP A 113 -4.84 7.21 -6.00
N PHE A 114 -3.86 6.48 -6.53
CA PHE A 114 -2.61 7.01 -7.05
C PHE A 114 -2.70 7.24 -8.56
N HIS A 115 -1.95 8.20 -9.10
CA HIS A 115 -1.99 8.50 -10.54
C HIS A 115 -1.40 7.40 -11.44
N ASP A 116 -0.72 6.41 -10.86
CA ASP A 116 -0.32 5.16 -11.53
C ASP A 116 -1.46 4.13 -11.63
N GLY A 117 -2.66 4.47 -11.13
CA GLY A 117 -3.84 3.61 -11.12
C GLY A 117 -3.90 2.66 -9.92
N CYS A 118 -2.94 2.71 -9.00
CA CYS A 118 -2.96 1.91 -7.79
C CYS A 118 -4.08 2.37 -6.84
N CYS A 119 -4.75 1.41 -6.22
CA CYS A 119 -5.87 1.62 -5.32
C CYS A 119 -5.55 1.07 -3.93
N GLU A 120 -5.65 1.92 -2.92
CA GLU A 120 -5.49 1.58 -1.50
C GLU A 120 -6.81 1.80 -0.77
N CYS A 121 -7.33 0.74 -0.16
CA CYS A 121 -8.46 0.78 0.75
C CYS A 121 -7.95 0.88 2.18
N VAL A 122 -8.41 1.88 2.94
CA VAL A 122 -7.83 2.25 4.23
C VAL A 122 -8.82 1.96 5.35
N GLY A 123 -8.35 1.25 6.39
CA GLY A 123 -9.14 0.92 7.59
C GLY A 123 -9.46 2.13 8.47
N ASP A 124 -10.35 1.92 9.44
CA ASP A 124 -10.82 2.97 10.37
C ASP A 124 -9.78 3.37 11.42
N LYS A 125 -8.76 2.54 11.66
CA LYS A 125 -7.68 2.80 12.63
C LYS A 125 -6.46 3.51 12.05
N CYS A 126 -6.52 3.95 10.80
CA CYS A 126 -5.41 4.57 10.11
C CYS A 126 -5.42 6.10 10.29
N LEU A 127 -4.30 6.66 10.76
CA LEU A 127 -4.08 8.10 10.71
C LEU A 127 -3.68 8.53 9.30
N TYR A 128 -4.06 9.76 8.91
CA TYR A 128 -3.63 10.41 7.67
C TYR A 128 -3.89 9.61 6.38
N TYR A 129 -4.92 8.75 6.39
CA TYR A 129 -5.34 7.96 5.24
C TYR A 129 -4.28 6.96 4.74
N GLY A 130 -3.64 6.23 5.65
CA GLY A 130 -2.78 5.09 5.29
C GLY A 130 -1.38 5.50 4.82
N ILE A 131 -0.83 4.72 3.89
CA ILE A 131 0.56 4.85 3.41
C ILE A 131 0.58 5.71 2.15
N THR A 132 1.48 6.70 2.08
CA THR A 132 1.53 7.66 0.96
C THR A 132 2.21 7.13 -0.32
N GLU A 133 2.40 5.83 -0.43
CA GLU A 133 3.17 5.17 -1.49
C GLU A 133 2.31 4.08 -2.14
N SER A 134 2.35 3.99 -3.47
CA SER A 134 1.67 2.92 -4.20
C SER A 134 2.40 1.59 -4.03
N ARG A 135 1.64 0.51 -3.81
CA ARG A 135 2.17 -0.84 -3.53
C ARG A 135 1.39 -1.96 -4.25
N CYS A 136 0.62 -1.60 -5.27
CA CYS A 136 -0.13 -2.55 -6.07
C CYS A 136 0.81 -3.47 -6.87
N LEU A 137 0.46 -4.75 -6.98
CA LEU A 137 1.33 -5.78 -7.56
C LEU A 137 1.52 -5.64 -9.08
N ALA A 138 0.45 -5.27 -9.80
CA ALA A 138 0.43 -5.24 -11.26
C ALA A 138 0.36 -3.81 -11.84
N CYS A 139 0.85 -2.81 -11.10
CA CYS A 139 0.95 -1.43 -11.60
C CYS A 139 2.38 -1.04 -11.99
N PRO A 140 2.54 -0.12 -12.96
CA PRO A 140 3.86 0.40 -13.31
C PRO A 140 4.54 0.99 -12.06
N GLY A 141 5.70 0.46 -11.67
CA GLY A 141 6.40 0.83 -10.43
C GLY A 141 6.12 -0.07 -9.22
N GLY A 142 5.23 -1.06 -9.35
CA GLY A 142 5.11 -2.17 -8.41
C GLY A 142 6.41 -2.96 -8.40
N LYS A 143 6.97 -3.21 -7.22
CA LYS A 143 8.16 -4.07 -7.09
C LYS A 143 7.76 -5.47 -7.56
N GLU A 144 8.21 -5.83 -8.75
CA GLU A 144 8.13 -7.19 -9.26
C GLU A 144 8.66 -8.15 -8.20
N THR A 145 7.83 -9.09 -7.76
CA THR A 145 8.32 -10.27 -7.06
C THR A 145 9.25 -11.02 -8.01
N PRO A 146 10.47 -11.42 -7.58
CA PRO A 146 11.51 -11.93 -8.47
C PRO A 146 11.25 -13.41 -8.82
N GLU A 147 10.18 -13.70 -9.54
CA GLU A 147 9.98 -14.99 -10.22
C GLU A 147 9.27 -14.73 -11.55
N GLY A 148 10.04 -14.52 -12.61
CA GLY A 148 9.50 -14.44 -13.97
C GLY A 148 9.89 -13.22 -14.79
N ALA A 149 11.03 -12.58 -14.51
CA ALA A 149 11.70 -11.76 -15.52
C ALA A 149 12.16 -12.65 -16.69
N ILE A 150 11.21 -13.03 -17.55
CA ILE A 150 11.53 -13.46 -18.90
C ILE A 150 12.02 -12.20 -19.58
N THR A 151 13.34 -12.06 -19.66
CA THR A 151 14.01 -11.08 -20.50
C THR A 151 13.52 -11.29 -21.92
N ASP A 152 12.69 -10.38 -22.41
CA ASP A 152 12.26 -10.30 -23.81
C ASP A 152 13.41 -9.77 -24.71
N ASP A 153 14.65 -10.18 -24.40
CA ASP A 153 15.91 -9.79 -25.04
C ASP A 153 16.72 -11.03 -25.45
N LEU A 154 16.05 -12.06 -25.98
CA LEU A 154 16.71 -13.11 -26.75
C LEU A 154 16.43 -12.85 -28.23
N SER A 155 17.40 -12.23 -28.89
CA SER A 155 17.42 -12.02 -30.33
C SER A 155 17.38 -13.35 -31.09
N TYR A 156 16.57 -13.40 -32.14
CA TYR A 156 16.27 -14.58 -32.97
C TYR A 156 17.43 -15.05 -33.88
N ASP A 157 18.65 -14.55 -33.69
CA ASP A 157 19.76 -14.70 -34.66
C ASP A 157 20.87 -15.70 -34.26
N ASP A 158 20.75 -16.44 -33.16
CA ASP A 158 21.84 -17.32 -32.66
C ASP A 158 21.52 -18.83 -32.63
N LEU A 159 20.58 -19.29 -33.47
CA LEU A 159 20.35 -20.73 -33.68
C LEU A 159 21.24 -21.28 -34.80
N ASP A 160 22.54 -21.45 -34.50
CA ASP A 160 23.49 -22.18 -35.35
C ASP A 160 23.23 -23.70 -35.23
N TYR A 161 22.46 -24.26 -36.16
CA TYR A 161 22.18 -25.69 -36.26
C TYR A 161 23.36 -26.40 -36.96
N GLY A 162 24.43 -26.66 -36.22
CA GLY A 162 25.47 -27.61 -36.61
C GLY A 162 25.08 -29.03 -36.23
N GLU A 163 24.36 -29.75 -37.09
CA GLU A 163 24.19 -31.20 -36.96
C GLU A 163 24.99 -31.92 -38.07
N GLU A 164 26.10 -32.51 -37.65
CA GLU A 164 26.91 -33.42 -38.44
C GLU A 164 26.12 -34.72 -38.66
N VAL A 165 25.69 -34.98 -39.89
CA VAL A 165 25.11 -36.26 -40.26
C VAL A 165 26.16 -37.14 -40.94
N ASP A 166 26.62 -38.15 -40.20
CA ASP A 166 27.31 -39.32 -40.72
C ASP A 166 26.45 -39.97 -41.83
N ALA A 167 26.98 -40.00 -43.06
CA ALA A 167 26.44 -40.81 -44.14
C ALA A 167 27.45 -41.91 -44.48
N GLN A 168 27.20 -43.10 -43.92
CA GLN A 168 27.85 -44.35 -44.32
C GLN A 168 26.98 -45.10 -45.33
N SER A 169 27.64 -45.72 -46.31
CA SER A 169 27.17 -46.68 -47.35
C SER A 169 26.31 -46.09 -48.49
N VAL A 170 26.71 -46.18 -49.77
CA VAL A 170 27.02 -47.37 -50.60
C VAL A 170 28.20 -47.14 -51.54
#